data_AF-A0A2M8ADD7-F1
#
_entry.id   AF-A0A2M8ADD7-F1
#
_cell.length_a   1.000
_cell.length_b   1.000
_cell.length_c   1.000
_cell.angle_alpha   90.00
_cell.angle_beta   90.00
_cell.angle_gamma   90.00
#
_symmetry.space_group_name_H-M   'P 1'
#
loop_
_entity.id
_entity.type
_entity.pdbx_description
1 polymer ?
#
loop_
_entity_poly.entity_id
_entity_poly.type
_entity_poly.pdbx_seq_one_letter_code
_entity_poly.pdbx_strand_id
1 'polypeptide(L)'
;EKIINCPYLSRVGVKKLFLEPKVKANPKAISAIKKADLIVIAPGKFYTSILPIFLVKGILEAIRKSPAKKIFISNLMTQIGNTDGFSVEDFLIILEKYLGKSVIDYVIFNTGKLSTDQVKEVRRVFPKADFIDYDKSLLTKTNFIGADVIDRQIQKLNPADILVKGANKRTMILHHPGKLAKIILSLCRR
;
A
#
# COMPACT_ATOMS: atom_id res chain seq x y z
N GLU A 1 18.22 -3.80 -12.74
CA GLU A 1 17.97 -5.09 -12.07
C GLU A 1 16.48 -5.35 -11.93
N LYS A 2 16.05 -6.62 -11.86
CA LYS A 2 14.65 -6.94 -11.54
C LYS A 2 14.40 -6.57 -10.07
N ILE A 3 13.56 -5.56 -9.84
CA ILE A 3 13.30 -4.99 -8.51
C ILE A 3 12.84 -6.02 -7.47
N ILE A 4 12.16 -7.08 -7.91
CA ILE A 4 11.71 -8.19 -7.07
C ILE A 4 12.87 -8.94 -6.38
N ASN A 5 14.07 -8.87 -6.94
CA ASN A 5 15.26 -9.55 -6.42
C ASN A 5 16.23 -8.58 -5.72
N CYS A 6 15.87 -7.32 -5.49
CA CYS A 6 16.74 -6.33 -4.86
C CYS A 6 16.46 -6.26 -3.34
N PRO A 7 17.34 -6.81 -2.48
CA PRO A 7 17.09 -6.88 -1.03
C PRO A 7 17.49 -5.59 -0.28
N TYR A 8 17.93 -4.55 -0.98
CA TYR A 8 18.41 -3.29 -0.38
C TYR A 8 17.88 -2.05 -1.13
N LEU A 9 16.76 -2.20 -1.84
CA LEU A 9 16.08 -1.16 -2.60
C LEU A 9 15.79 0.10 -1.78
N SER A 10 15.36 -0.06 -0.52
CA SER A 10 15.13 1.05 0.42
C SER A 10 16.39 1.87 0.70
N ARG A 11 17.58 1.25 0.65
CA ARG A 11 18.87 1.90 0.91
C ARG A 11 19.43 2.61 -0.31
N VAL A 12 19.31 1.99 -1.48
CA VAL A 12 19.87 2.52 -2.74
C VAL A 12 18.90 3.45 -3.47
N GLY A 13 17.61 3.36 -3.15
CA GLY A 13 16.54 4.12 -3.79
C GLY A 13 16.20 3.64 -5.20
N VAL A 14 15.13 4.20 -5.77
CA VAL A 14 14.66 3.89 -7.12
C VAL A 14 14.77 5.11 -8.00
N LYS A 15 15.75 5.13 -8.90
CA LYS A 15 15.91 6.21 -9.90
C LYS A 15 14.84 6.16 -10.99
N LYS A 16 14.50 4.96 -11.47
CA LYS A 16 13.50 4.75 -12.53
C LYS A 16 12.88 3.36 -12.40
N LEU A 17 11.57 3.30 -12.50
CA LEU A 17 10.80 2.06 -12.60
C LEU A 17 10.08 2.02 -13.94
N PHE A 18 10.10 0.88 -14.62
CA PHE A 18 9.45 0.69 -15.92
C PHE A 18 9.03 -0.77 -16.12
N LEU A 19 8.12 -0.99 -17.07
CA LEU A 19 7.71 -2.31 -17.51
C LEU A 19 8.42 -2.65 -18.81
N GLU A 20 8.86 -3.89 -18.92
CA GLU A 20 9.44 -4.47 -20.12
C GLU A 20 8.81 -5.85 -20.38
N PRO A 21 8.09 -6.03 -21.51
CA PRO A 21 7.79 -5.03 -22.54
C PRO A 21 6.82 -3.94 -22.03
N LYS A 22 6.71 -2.84 -22.78
CA LYS A 22 5.67 -1.83 -22.53
C LYS A 22 4.30 -2.44 -22.81
N VAL A 23 3.37 -2.28 -21.87
CA VAL A 23 2.01 -2.82 -21.96
C VAL A 23 0.96 -1.71 -21.99
N LYS A 24 -0.17 -2.00 -22.63
CA LYS A 24 -1.35 -1.11 -22.67
C LYS A 24 -2.42 -1.65 -21.73
N ALA A 25 -3.19 -0.73 -21.15
CA ALA A 25 -4.29 -1.08 -20.27
C ALA A 25 -5.37 -1.89 -21.00
N ASN A 26 -5.97 -2.85 -20.29
CA ASN A 26 -7.18 -3.52 -20.75
C ASN A 26 -8.33 -2.49 -20.86
N PRO A 27 -9.04 -2.38 -22.00
CA PRO A 27 -10.15 -1.44 -22.17
C PRO A 27 -11.24 -1.58 -21.08
N LYS A 28 -11.50 -2.81 -20.59
CA LYS A 28 -12.45 -3.04 -19.49
C LYS A 28 -11.98 -2.37 -18.18
N ALA A 29 -10.68 -2.40 -17.89
CA ALA A 29 -10.12 -1.72 -16.73
C ALA A 29 -10.24 -0.19 -16.85
N ILE A 30 -9.96 0.37 -18.04
CA ILE A 30 -10.16 1.80 -18.30
C ILE A 30 -11.64 2.19 -18.11
N SER A 31 -12.57 1.38 -18.61
CA SER A 31 -14.01 1.63 -18.44
C SER A 31 -14.42 1.60 -16.97
N ALA A 32 -13.91 0.62 -16.19
CA ALA A 32 -14.17 0.52 -14.76
C ALA A 32 -13.65 1.75 -14.00
N ILE A 33 -12.41 2.19 -14.28
CA ILE A 33 -11.83 3.39 -13.65
C ILE A 33 -12.66 4.65 -13.93
N LYS A 34 -13.17 4.80 -15.16
CA LYS A 34 -14.00 5.96 -15.56
C LYS A 34 -15.37 5.99 -14.89
N LYS A 35 -15.94 4.81 -14.60
CA LYS A 35 -17.28 4.66 -14.01
C LYS A 35 -17.26 4.53 -12.50
N ALA A 36 -16.09 4.41 -11.88
CA ALA A 36 -15.97 4.21 -10.45
C ALA A 36 -16.41 5.45 -9.67
N ASP A 37 -17.06 5.24 -8.53
CA ASP A 37 -17.28 6.29 -7.54
C ASP A 37 -16.04 6.49 -6.66
N LEU A 38 -15.33 5.39 -6.38
CA LEU A 38 -14.08 5.36 -5.62
C LEU A 38 -13.00 4.55 -6.35
N ILE A 39 -11.77 5.06 -6.32
CA ILE A 39 -10.56 4.33 -6.72
C ILE A 39 -9.73 4.10 -5.47
N VAL A 40 -9.65 2.85 -5.02
CA VAL A 40 -8.88 2.48 -3.82
C VAL A 40 -7.53 1.92 -4.23
N ILE A 41 -6.46 2.62 -3.85
CA ILE A 41 -5.09 2.13 -3.90
C ILE A 41 -4.86 1.34 -2.62
N ALA A 42 -5.14 0.05 -2.72
CA ALA A 42 -5.08 -0.91 -1.62
C ALA A 42 -3.64 -1.10 -1.08
N PRO A 43 -3.49 -1.55 0.18
CA PRO A 43 -2.19 -1.90 0.72
C PRO A 43 -1.60 -3.10 -0.03
N GLY A 44 -0.27 -3.18 -0.10
CA GLY A 44 0.40 -4.27 -0.81
C GLY A 44 1.90 -4.08 -0.96
N LYS A 45 2.55 -4.95 -1.74
CA LYS A 45 3.97 -4.76 -2.08
C LYS A 45 4.13 -3.51 -2.92
N PHE A 46 4.70 -2.47 -2.33
CA PHE A 46 4.61 -1.13 -2.88
C PHE A 46 5.28 -1.04 -4.26
N TYR A 47 6.54 -1.45 -4.36
CA TYR A 47 7.30 -1.41 -5.62
C TYR A 47 6.96 -2.52 -6.61
N THR A 48 6.40 -3.65 -6.17
CA THR A 48 6.21 -4.85 -7.01
C THR A 48 4.74 -5.20 -7.28
N SER A 49 3.78 -4.57 -6.61
CA SER A 49 2.35 -4.78 -6.82
C SER A 49 1.57 -3.49 -7.01
N ILE A 50 1.93 -2.40 -6.33
CA ILE A 50 1.20 -1.14 -6.41
C ILE A 50 1.73 -0.25 -7.54
N LEU A 51 2.98 0.19 -7.46
CA LEU A 51 3.59 1.09 -8.46
C LEU A 51 3.55 0.55 -9.89
N PRO A 52 3.76 -0.77 -10.16
CA PRO A 52 3.70 -1.29 -11.53
C PRO A 52 2.37 -1.04 -12.24
N ILE A 53 1.25 -0.93 -11.51
CA ILE A 53 -0.07 -0.65 -12.10
C ILE A 53 -0.08 0.72 -12.79
N PHE A 54 0.60 1.72 -12.21
CA PHE A 54 0.66 3.08 -12.76
C PHE A 54 1.60 3.21 -13.96
N LEU A 55 2.44 2.21 -14.21
CA LEU A 55 3.35 2.17 -15.37
C LEU A 55 2.68 1.63 -16.63
N VAL A 56 1.49 1.05 -16.50
CA VAL A 56 0.70 0.55 -17.64
C VAL A 56 0.12 1.74 -18.40
N LYS A 57 0.40 1.81 -19.71
CA LYS A 57 -0.03 2.92 -20.56
C LYS A 57 -1.57 3.04 -20.55
N GLY A 58 -2.08 4.21 -20.17
CA GLY A 58 -3.51 4.53 -20.12
C GLY A 58 -4.13 4.44 -18.72
N ILE A 59 -3.54 3.69 -17.78
CA ILE A 59 -4.09 3.57 -16.41
C ILE A 59 -3.96 4.91 -15.69
N LEU A 60 -2.78 5.51 -15.74
CA LEU A 60 -2.49 6.75 -15.02
C LEU A 60 -3.39 7.90 -15.49
N GLU A 61 -3.55 8.05 -16.81
CA GLU A 61 -4.43 9.06 -17.39
C GLU A 61 -5.89 8.82 -17.04
N ALA A 62 -6.33 7.55 -16.99
CA ALA A 62 -7.69 7.21 -16.59
C ALA A 62 -7.97 7.53 -15.13
N ILE A 63 -7.02 7.22 -14.22
CA ILE A 63 -7.16 7.54 -12.79
C ILE A 63 -7.23 9.05 -12.58
N ARG A 64 -6.30 9.80 -13.18
CA ARG A 64 -6.24 11.27 -13.05
C ARG A 64 -7.51 11.97 -13.55
N LYS A 65 -8.05 11.52 -14.69
CA LYS A 65 -9.25 12.10 -15.31
C LYS A 65 -10.56 11.61 -14.71
N SER A 66 -10.53 10.53 -13.91
CA SER A 66 -11.74 10.00 -13.29
C SER A 66 -12.27 10.99 -12.25
N PRO A 67 -13.59 11.24 -12.17
CA PRO A 67 -14.18 12.03 -11.11
C PRO A 67 -14.25 11.28 -9.78
N ALA A 68 -13.97 9.96 -9.78
CA ALA A 68 -13.94 9.14 -8.58
C ALA A 68 -13.02 9.75 -7.52
N LYS A 69 -13.32 9.53 -6.24
CA LYS A 69 -12.36 9.86 -5.17
C LYS A 69 -11.26 8.81 -5.11
N LYS A 70 -10.00 9.23 -5.02
CA LYS A 70 -8.81 8.37 -4.94
C LYS A 70 -8.41 8.25 -3.48
N ILE A 71 -8.42 7.02 -2.99
CA ILE A 71 -8.11 6.71 -1.61
C ILE A 71 -6.83 5.88 -1.60
N PHE A 72 -5.80 6.35 -0.91
CA PHE A 72 -4.63 5.54 -0.60
C PHE A 72 -4.76 4.92 0.79
N ILE A 73 -4.48 3.64 0.90
CA ILE A 73 -4.46 2.91 2.17
C ILE A 73 -3.03 2.47 2.43
N SER A 74 -2.42 3.03 3.49
CA SER A 74 -1.05 2.73 3.85
C SER A 74 -0.89 1.28 4.31
N ASN A 75 0.30 0.74 4.15
CA ASN A 75 0.65 -0.55 4.71
C ASN A 75 0.69 -0.49 6.25
N LEU A 76 0.54 -1.64 6.92
CA LEU A 76 0.73 -1.75 8.38
C LEU A 76 2.20 -1.89 8.77
N MET A 77 3.00 -2.48 7.89
CA MET A 77 4.42 -2.75 8.12
C MET A 77 5.28 -2.44 6.90
N THR A 78 6.55 -2.17 7.15
CA THR A 78 7.58 -2.06 6.12
C THR A 78 7.87 -3.42 5.50
N GLN A 79 8.39 -3.40 4.28
CA GLN A 79 8.84 -4.59 3.58
C GLN A 79 10.36 -4.61 3.58
N ILE A 80 10.92 -5.68 4.15
CA ILE A 80 12.36 -5.85 4.31
C ILE A 80 13.05 -5.68 2.96
N GLY A 81 14.03 -4.77 2.93
CA GLY A 81 14.80 -4.41 1.75
C GLY A 81 14.09 -3.52 0.74
N ASN A 82 12.78 -3.26 0.88
CA ASN A 82 11.97 -2.54 -0.10
C ASN A 82 11.51 -1.18 0.41
N THR A 83 10.99 -1.14 1.63
CA THR A 83 10.39 0.07 2.22
C THR A 83 10.81 0.22 3.68
N ASP A 84 12.00 -0.27 4.03
CA ASP A 84 12.55 -0.12 5.39
C ASP A 84 12.60 1.37 5.78
N GLY A 85 12.17 1.67 7.00
CA GLY A 85 12.12 3.04 7.52
C GLY A 85 11.05 3.94 6.88
N PHE A 86 10.19 3.44 5.99
CA PHE A 86 9.16 4.28 5.38
C PHE A 86 8.06 4.63 6.38
N SER A 87 7.70 5.91 6.38
CA SER A 87 6.49 6.48 6.97
C SER A 87 5.33 6.51 5.98
N VAL A 88 4.11 6.83 6.44
CA VAL A 88 2.94 7.09 5.57
C VAL A 88 3.26 8.15 4.51
N GLU A 89 4.00 9.18 4.89
CA GLU A 89 4.41 10.31 4.07
C GLU A 89 5.36 9.87 2.96
N ASP A 90 6.31 8.99 3.27
CA ASP A 90 7.24 8.47 2.25
C ASP A 90 6.51 7.72 1.14
N PHE A 91 5.52 6.89 1.51
CA PHE A 91 4.65 6.24 0.52
C PHE A 91 3.90 7.27 -0.31
N LEU A 92 3.31 8.28 0.32
CA LEU A 92 2.54 9.31 -0.36
C LEU A 92 3.41 10.12 -1.33
N ILE A 93 4.58 10.59 -0.90
CA ILE A 93 5.54 11.33 -1.72
C ILE A 93 5.92 10.52 -2.95
N ILE A 94 6.17 9.22 -2.79
CA ILE A 94 6.50 8.36 -3.93
C ILE A 94 5.29 8.16 -4.84
N LEU A 95 4.09 7.90 -4.30
CA LEU A 95 2.88 7.78 -5.10
C LEU A 95 2.60 9.03 -5.92
N GLU A 96 2.73 10.22 -5.33
CA GLU A 96 2.52 11.49 -6.02
C GLU A 96 3.53 11.75 -7.14
N LYS A 97 4.75 11.19 -7.08
CA LYS A 97 5.69 11.23 -8.22
C LYS A 97 5.13 10.51 -9.45
N TYR A 98 4.33 9.47 -9.27
CA TYR A 98 3.68 8.75 -10.37
C TYR A 98 2.31 9.34 -10.68
N LEU A 99 1.45 9.49 -9.68
CA LEU A 99 0.06 9.95 -9.82
C LEU A 99 -0.05 11.44 -10.11
N GLY A 100 0.96 12.24 -9.82
CA GLY A 100 0.84 13.71 -9.77
C GLY A 100 0.41 14.18 -8.38
N LYS A 101 0.82 15.40 -8.03
CA LYS A 101 0.47 16.02 -6.75
C LYS A 101 -1.05 16.19 -6.62
N SER A 102 -1.58 16.01 -5.42
CA SER A 102 -2.99 16.24 -5.09
C SER A 102 -3.99 15.36 -5.85
N VAL A 103 -3.55 14.25 -6.44
CA VAL A 103 -4.45 13.27 -7.09
C VAL A 103 -5.09 12.32 -6.09
N ILE A 104 -4.46 12.11 -4.94
CA ILE A 104 -5.00 11.32 -3.84
C ILE A 104 -5.85 12.24 -2.96
N ASP A 105 -7.15 11.92 -2.88
CA ASP A 105 -8.13 12.71 -2.13
C ASP A 105 -8.11 12.36 -0.64
N TYR A 106 -7.89 11.09 -0.30
CA TYR A 106 -7.84 10.62 1.09
C TYR A 106 -6.71 9.62 1.32
N VAL A 107 -6.12 9.68 2.51
CA VAL A 107 -5.13 8.71 2.99
C VAL A 107 -5.66 8.04 4.25
N ILE A 108 -5.79 6.72 4.23
CA ILE A 108 -6.15 5.91 5.40
C ILE A 108 -4.88 5.24 5.93
N PHE A 109 -4.61 5.39 7.22
CA PHE A 109 -3.45 4.79 7.86
C PHE A 109 -3.78 4.30 9.26
N ASN A 110 -2.97 3.36 9.74
CA ASN A 110 -3.20 2.74 11.02
C ASN A 110 -2.64 3.57 12.18
N THR A 111 -3.49 3.80 13.19
CA THR A 111 -3.09 4.38 14.49
C THR A 111 -3.24 3.37 15.64
N GLY A 112 -3.79 2.19 15.35
CA GLY A 112 -3.93 1.10 16.29
C GLY A 112 -2.58 0.51 16.69
N LYS A 113 -2.50 -0.02 17.91
CA LYS A 113 -1.32 -0.73 18.43
C LYS A 113 -1.66 -2.19 18.70
N LEU A 114 -0.71 -3.06 18.42
CA LEU A 114 -0.74 -4.45 18.87
C LEU A 114 -0.29 -4.55 20.33
N SER A 115 -0.71 -5.62 21.00
CA SER A 115 -0.17 -5.95 22.32
C SER A 115 1.32 -6.30 22.24
N THR A 116 2.02 -6.21 23.37
CA THR A 116 3.44 -6.54 23.48
C THR A 116 3.75 -7.96 23.01
N ASP A 117 2.87 -8.92 23.31
CA ASP A 117 3.07 -10.32 22.92
C ASP A 117 2.87 -10.53 21.42
N GLN A 118 1.86 -9.87 20.83
CA GLN A 118 1.67 -9.87 19.38
C GLN A 118 2.86 -9.25 18.64
N VAL A 119 3.42 -8.16 19.16
CA VAL A 119 4.63 -7.53 18.60
C VAL A 119 5.84 -8.48 18.69
N LYS A 120 6.02 -9.18 19.82
CA LYS A 120 7.10 -10.19 19.98
C LYS A 120 6.96 -11.33 18.97
N GLU A 121 5.74 -11.84 18.77
CA GLU A 121 5.47 -12.91 17.80
C GLU A 121 5.82 -12.48 16.37
N VAL A 122 5.38 -11.29 15.98
CA VAL A 122 5.65 -10.74 14.65
C VAL A 122 7.14 -10.51 14.44
N ARG A 123 7.84 -9.93 15.42
CA ARG A 123 9.30 -9.71 15.37
C ARG A 123 10.10 -11.01 15.33
N ARG A 124 9.59 -12.11 15.90
CA ARG A 124 10.24 -13.42 15.80
C ARG A 124 10.31 -13.91 14.35
N VAL A 125 9.28 -13.62 13.56
CA VAL A 125 9.17 -14.06 12.16
C VAL A 125 9.76 -13.02 11.19
N PHE A 126 9.59 -11.73 11.48
CA PHE A 126 10.06 -10.59 10.69
C PHE A 126 10.91 -9.63 11.54
N PRO A 127 12.13 -10.02 11.93
CA PRO A 127 12.95 -9.24 12.88
C PRO A 127 13.40 -7.88 12.37
N LYS A 128 13.36 -7.66 11.05
CA LYS A 128 13.77 -6.41 10.39
C LYS A 128 12.59 -5.60 9.82
N ALA A 129 11.36 -6.08 9.98
CA ALA A 129 10.19 -5.34 9.53
C ALA A 129 9.65 -4.49 10.67
N ASP A 130 9.39 -3.22 10.38
CA ASP A 130 8.87 -2.24 11.31
C ASP A 130 7.40 -1.96 11.02
N PHE A 131 6.68 -1.48 12.02
CA PHE A 131 5.35 -0.90 11.79
C PHE A 131 5.51 0.44 11.07
N ILE A 132 4.59 0.75 10.17
CA ILE A 132 4.64 2.04 9.46
C ILE A 132 4.36 3.17 10.46
N ASP A 133 5.29 4.13 10.52
CA ASP A 133 5.15 5.34 11.33
C ASP A 133 4.48 6.47 10.54
N TYR A 134 4.10 7.53 11.25
CA TYR A 134 3.48 8.72 10.66
C TYR A 134 3.72 9.96 11.52
N ASP A 135 3.80 11.14 10.89
CA ASP A 135 3.79 12.41 11.59
C ASP A 135 2.41 12.65 12.21
N LYS A 136 2.39 13.01 13.49
CA LYS A 136 1.16 13.38 14.20
C LYS A 136 0.44 14.57 13.55
N SER A 137 1.16 15.42 12.82
CA SER A 137 0.56 16.51 12.04
C SER A 137 -0.42 16.02 10.97
N LEU A 138 -0.34 14.75 10.54
CA LEU A 138 -1.35 14.17 9.64
C LEU A 138 -2.73 14.08 10.29
N LEU A 139 -2.80 13.89 11.61
CA LEU A 139 -4.08 13.74 12.32
C LEU A 139 -4.92 15.03 12.35
N THR A 140 -4.32 16.18 12.08
CA THR A 140 -5.03 17.47 12.02
C THR A 140 -5.63 17.73 10.64
N LYS A 141 -5.23 16.95 9.62
CA LYS A 141 -5.67 17.14 8.24
C LYS A 141 -6.91 16.31 7.95
N THR A 142 -7.94 16.94 7.38
CA THR A 142 -9.25 16.31 7.14
C THR A 142 -9.22 15.18 6.11
N ASN A 143 -8.25 15.21 5.20
CA ASN A 143 -8.04 14.17 4.19
C ASN A 143 -7.17 12.99 4.68
N PHE A 144 -6.67 13.03 5.91
CA PHE A 144 -5.87 11.98 6.52
C PHE A 144 -6.67 11.31 7.64
N ILE A 145 -6.96 10.02 7.45
CA ILE A 145 -7.84 9.25 8.31
C ILE A 145 -7.00 8.23 9.06
N GLY A 146 -6.60 8.62 10.28
CA GLY A 146 -5.95 7.72 11.22
C GLY A 146 -6.98 6.88 11.98
N ALA A 147 -6.91 5.55 11.87
CA ALA A 147 -7.83 4.64 12.56
C ALA A 147 -7.16 3.33 13.00
N ASP A 148 -7.70 2.67 14.02
CA ASP A 148 -7.30 1.31 14.37
C ASP A 148 -7.88 0.31 13.35
N VAL A 149 -7.12 0.06 12.30
CA VAL A 149 -7.50 -0.84 11.19
C VAL A 149 -6.78 -2.18 11.24
N ILE A 150 -6.12 -2.52 12.34
CA ILE A 150 -5.44 -3.82 12.50
C ILE A 150 -6.45 -4.92 12.79
N ASP A 151 -6.29 -6.06 12.13
CA ASP A 151 -6.85 -7.33 12.56
C ASP A 151 -5.98 -7.93 13.66
N ARG A 152 -6.55 -8.12 14.86
CA ARG A 152 -5.82 -8.66 16.01
C ARG A 152 -5.66 -10.18 15.96
N GLN A 153 -6.26 -10.84 14.97
CA GLN A 153 -5.96 -12.23 14.69
C GLN A 153 -4.64 -12.30 13.92
N ILE A 154 -3.57 -12.71 14.61
CA ILE A 154 -2.30 -12.99 13.96
C ILE A 154 -2.47 -14.23 13.10
N GLN A 155 -2.27 -14.08 11.79
CA GLN A 155 -2.30 -15.22 10.89
C GLN A 155 -1.02 -16.05 11.06
N LYS A 156 -1.20 -17.33 11.36
CA LYS A 156 -0.09 -18.29 11.35
C LYS A 156 0.28 -18.57 9.90
N LEU A 157 1.59 -18.55 9.61
CA LEU A 157 2.09 -18.94 8.30
C LEU A 157 1.78 -20.41 8.04
N ASN A 158 1.07 -20.69 6.96
CA ASN A 158 0.86 -22.05 6.48
C ASN A 158 2.03 -22.43 5.56
N PRO A 159 2.56 -23.67 5.59
CA PRO A 159 3.49 -24.16 4.58
C PRO A 159 3.02 -23.91 3.13
N ALA A 160 1.70 -23.96 2.88
CA ALA A 160 1.10 -23.63 1.59
C ALA A 160 1.25 -22.15 1.18
N ASP A 161 1.56 -21.24 2.11
CA ASP A 161 1.86 -19.84 1.79
C ASP A 161 3.25 -19.68 1.14
N ILE A 162 4.10 -20.71 1.17
CA ILE A 162 5.42 -20.73 0.56
C ILE A 162 5.29 -21.36 -0.84
N LEU A 163 4.99 -20.51 -1.83
CA LEU A 163 4.89 -20.96 -3.24
C LEU A 163 6.24 -21.36 -3.85
N VAL A 164 7.34 -20.76 -3.35
CA VAL A 164 8.72 -21.06 -3.77
C VAL A 164 9.63 -20.95 -2.55
N LYS A 165 10.60 -21.86 -2.39
CA LYS A 165 11.64 -21.75 -1.35
C LYS A 165 12.36 -20.40 -1.49
N GLY A 166 12.38 -19.60 -0.42
CA GLY A 166 12.95 -18.25 -0.43
C GLY A 166 12.01 -17.14 -0.90
N ALA A 167 10.75 -17.45 -1.27
CA ALA A 167 9.74 -16.42 -1.51
C ALA A 167 9.44 -15.63 -0.23
N ASN A 168 9.15 -14.34 -0.40
CA ASN A 168 8.73 -13.49 0.72
C ASN A 168 7.49 -14.07 1.39
N LYS A 169 7.63 -14.41 2.67
CA LYS A 169 6.52 -14.84 3.54
C LYS A 169 5.43 -13.76 3.55
N ARG A 170 4.16 -14.18 3.53
CA ARG A 170 3.01 -13.28 3.74
C ARG A 170 3.12 -12.59 5.10
N THR A 171 2.60 -11.38 5.21
CA THR A 171 2.57 -10.67 6.50
C THR A 171 1.63 -11.42 7.45
N MET A 172 2.00 -11.50 8.72
CA MET A 172 1.15 -12.15 9.74
C MET A 172 0.07 -11.22 10.27
N ILE A 173 0.23 -9.91 10.06
CA ILE A 173 -0.72 -8.87 10.45
C ILE A 173 -1.43 -8.38 9.21
N LEU A 174 -2.75 -8.34 9.26
CA LEU A 174 -3.59 -7.83 8.18
C LEU A 174 -4.42 -6.64 8.64
N HIS A 175 -4.95 -5.92 7.66
CA HIS A 175 -6.00 -4.96 7.90
C HIS A 175 -7.30 -5.70 8.23
N HIS A 176 -8.03 -5.20 9.23
CA HIS A 176 -9.36 -5.70 9.54
C HIS A 176 -10.34 -5.30 8.41
N PRO A 177 -10.90 -6.26 7.66
CA PRO A 177 -11.66 -5.97 6.44
C PRO A 177 -12.92 -5.15 6.72
N GLY A 178 -13.69 -5.51 7.76
CA GLY A 178 -14.93 -4.80 8.11
C GLY A 178 -14.71 -3.33 8.52
N LYS A 179 -13.69 -3.06 9.36
CA LYS A 179 -13.33 -1.68 9.74
C LYS A 179 -12.91 -0.85 8.53
N LEU A 180 -12.04 -1.42 7.68
CA LEU A 180 -11.54 -0.72 6.50
C LEU A 180 -12.67 -0.44 5.49
N ALA A 181 -13.52 -1.43 5.23
CA ALA A 181 -14.69 -1.27 4.36
C ALA A 181 -15.64 -0.18 4.88
N LYS A 182 -15.90 -0.13 6.20
CA LYS A 182 -16.74 0.92 6.80
C LYS A 182 -16.16 2.32 6.56
N ILE A 183 -14.85 2.49 6.72
CA ILE A 183 -14.17 3.77 6.45
C ILE A 183 -14.29 4.12 4.96
N ILE A 184 -13.92 3.21 4.06
CA ILE A 184 -13.98 3.44 2.59
C ILE A 184 -15.39 3.84 2.16
N LEU A 185 -16.42 3.08 2.57
CA LEU A 185 -17.80 3.35 2.20
C LEU A 185 -18.35 4.66 2.78
N SER A 186 -17.82 5.12 3.91
CA SER A 186 -18.19 6.44 4.46
C SER A 186 -17.73 7.59 3.56
N LEU A 187 -16.71 7.37 2.71
CA LEU A 187 -16.18 8.36 1.78
C LEU A 187 -16.95 8.42 0.44
N CYS A 188 -17.72 7.37 0.10
CA CYS A 188 -18.64 7.38 -1.06
C CYS A 188 -19.74 8.44 -0.94
N ARG A 189 -20.21 8.73 0.28
CA ARG A 189 -21.45 9.49 0.53
C ARG A 189 -21.24 10.98 0.80
N ARG A 190 -20.00 11.46 0.73
CA ARG A 190 -19.63 12.87 0.89
C ARG A 190 -19.32 13.48 -0.46
#